data_AF-A0A6P0WFT6-F1
#
_entry.id   AF-A0A6P0WFT6-F1
#
_cell.length_a   1.000
_cell.length_b   1.000
_cell.length_c   1.000
_cell.angle_alpha   90.00
_cell.angle_beta   90.00
_cell.angle_gamma   90.00
#
_symmetry.space_group_name_H-M   'P 1'
#
loop_
_entity.id
_entity.type
_entity.pdbx_description
1 polymer ?
#
loop_
_entity_poly.entity_id
_entity_poly.type
_entity_poly.pdbx_seq_one_letter_code
_entity_poly.pdbx_strand_id
1 'polypeptide(L)'
;MKYGIDIGHNLPADTGAQGIRVEDEMTRDVGTRVISKLRDLGHQVVECKPKSASTLGSSLRQRCNIANANRVDQFVSIHFNGFNGQANGTEVFAISNTAKKIAQPVLEKIVELGYFNRKVKNGSHLYVLRYTNMPAILIESCFCDSQKDMALYDPEALANAIVKGLTGEEPPTTKSSSEDNVLELQKALNRLKIKSPAGKPLVENGSLDQATIAAIKTFQAIVGINQTGIGDSTTWKTINQILEQPILRPNHAGGTTVKYLQRRVGTQADGIFGSGTASAVIRFQKQQGLTADGIVGAQTWSQLID
;
A
#
# COMPACT_ATOMS: atom_id res chain seq x y z
N MET A 1 -14.45 -17.13 -4.26
CA MET A 1 -13.62 -17.86 -3.30
C MET A 1 -13.40 -16.98 -2.07
N LYS A 2 -13.17 -17.56 -0.90
CA LYS A 2 -12.76 -16.86 0.33
C LYS A 2 -11.30 -17.19 0.64
N TYR A 3 -10.41 -16.22 0.47
CA TYR A 3 -8.97 -16.36 0.72
C TYR A 3 -8.61 -15.92 2.14
N GLY A 4 -7.76 -16.69 2.82
CA GLY A 4 -6.99 -16.23 3.96
C GLY A 4 -5.62 -15.77 3.50
N ILE A 5 -5.37 -14.46 3.50
CA ILE A 5 -4.08 -13.90 3.11
C ILE A 5 -3.29 -13.59 4.36
N ASP A 6 -2.18 -14.29 4.53
CA ASP A 6 -1.21 -14.07 5.59
C ASP A 6 -0.05 -13.21 5.06
N ILE A 7 0.04 -12.00 5.61
CA ILE A 7 1.16 -11.11 5.40
C ILE A 7 2.23 -11.52 6.42
N GLY A 8 3.20 -12.34 5.98
CA GLY A 8 4.23 -12.91 6.84
C GLY A 8 4.94 -11.85 7.67
N HIS A 9 5.33 -12.15 8.91
CA HIS A 9 5.97 -11.17 9.80
C HIS A 9 5.04 -10.00 10.17
N ASN A 10 5.54 -8.77 10.31
CA ASN A 10 4.81 -7.56 10.67
C ASN A 10 4.55 -7.35 12.17
N LEU A 11 5.35 -7.98 13.04
CA LEU A 11 5.29 -7.79 14.49
C LEU A 11 6.70 -7.75 15.10
N PRO A 12 6.93 -7.05 16.22
CA PRO A 12 8.28 -6.96 16.83
C PRO A 12 8.93 -8.32 17.15
N ALA A 13 8.14 -9.34 17.45
CA ALA A 13 8.63 -10.70 17.73
C ALA A 13 8.73 -11.60 16.48
N ASP A 14 8.46 -11.06 15.29
CA ASP A 14 8.30 -11.76 14.03
C ASP A 14 8.51 -10.76 12.86
N THR A 15 9.78 -10.46 12.56
CA THR A 15 10.20 -9.33 11.69
C THR A 15 10.76 -9.74 10.32
N GLY A 16 10.97 -11.04 10.09
CA GLY A 16 11.51 -11.57 8.83
C GLY A 16 12.99 -11.28 8.59
N ALA A 17 13.43 -11.60 7.38
CA ALA A 17 14.78 -11.39 6.88
C ALA A 17 15.08 -9.90 6.61
N GLN A 18 16.36 -9.54 6.72
CA GLN A 18 16.87 -8.21 6.42
C GLN A 18 18.04 -8.34 5.45
N GLY A 19 17.96 -7.66 4.31
CA GLY A 19 18.98 -7.63 3.29
C GLY A 19 19.08 -6.26 2.64
N ILE A 20 19.07 -6.23 1.30
CA ILE A 20 18.96 -4.98 0.52
C ILE A 20 17.61 -4.32 0.79
N ARG A 21 16.57 -5.14 0.98
CA ARG A 21 15.25 -4.73 1.48
C ARG A 21 14.89 -5.54 2.72
N VAL A 22 13.90 -5.05 3.46
CA VAL A 22 13.39 -5.68 4.68
C VAL A 22 12.12 -6.48 4.34
N GLU A 23 12.12 -7.77 4.66
CA GLU A 23 11.00 -8.68 4.35
C GLU A 23 9.66 -8.17 4.94
N ASP A 24 9.67 -7.63 6.15
CA ASP A 24 8.48 -7.04 6.80
C ASP A 24 7.77 -6.00 5.95
N GLU A 25 8.55 -5.13 5.30
CA GLU A 25 8.04 -4.04 4.47
C GLU A 25 7.53 -4.60 3.13
N MET A 26 8.27 -5.53 2.53
CA MET A 26 7.93 -6.13 1.25
C MET A 26 6.68 -7.01 1.33
N THR A 27 6.57 -7.85 2.36
CA THR A 27 5.38 -8.66 2.62
C THR A 27 4.16 -7.77 2.80
N ARG A 28 4.28 -6.67 3.55
CA ARG A 28 3.20 -5.70 3.76
C ARG A 28 2.73 -5.07 2.45
N ASP A 29 3.65 -4.62 1.61
CA ASP A 29 3.33 -3.98 0.33
C ASP A 29 2.63 -4.97 -0.61
N VAL A 30 3.29 -6.08 -0.96
CA VAL A 30 2.74 -7.07 -1.89
C VAL A 30 1.49 -7.74 -1.36
N GLY A 31 1.45 -8.07 -0.06
CA GLY A 31 0.29 -8.67 0.57
C GLY A 31 -0.95 -7.76 0.53
N THR A 32 -0.77 -6.45 0.78
CA THR A 32 -1.86 -5.48 0.69
C THR A 32 -2.41 -5.37 -0.74
N ARG A 33 -1.53 -5.34 -1.74
CA ARG A 33 -1.92 -5.33 -3.16
C ARG A 33 -2.69 -6.59 -3.56
N VAL A 34 -2.21 -7.76 -3.13
CA VAL A 34 -2.90 -9.05 -3.37
C VAL A 34 -4.30 -9.05 -2.75
N ILE A 35 -4.44 -8.57 -1.52
CA ILE A 35 -5.74 -8.44 -0.84
C ILE A 35 -6.69 -7.54 -1.64
N SER A 36 -6.22 -6.35 -2.04
CA SER A 36 -6.99 -5.37 -2.82
C SER A 36 -7.50 -5.99 -4.13
N LYS A 37 -6.60 -6.56 -4.92
CA LYS A 37 -6.90 -7.19 -6.22
C LYS A 37 -7.84 -8.38 -6.12
N LEU A 38 -7.70 -9.23 -5.10
CA LEU A 38 -8.63 -10.33 -4.88
C LEU A 38 -10.04 -9.81 -4.55
N ARG A 39 -10.15 -8.72 -3.77
CA ARG A 39 -11.44 -8.08 -3.49
C ARG A 39 -12.06 -7.47 -4.75
N ASP A 40 -11.26 -6.85 -5.62
CA ASP A 40 -11.73 -6.26 -6.87
C ASP A 40 -12.25 -7.32 -7.86
N LEU A 41 -11.68 -8.53 -7.84
CA LEU A 41 -12.19 -9.70 -8.57
C LEU A 41 -13.44 -10.33 -7.90
N GLY A 42 -14.01 -9.67 -6.89
CA GLY A 42 -15.21 -10.13 -6.19
C GLY A 42 -14.97 -11.29 -5.21
N HIS A 43 -13.73 -11.57 -4.84
CA HIS A 43 -13.41 -12.58 -3.83
C HIS A 43 -13.51 -12.01 -2.41
N GLN A 44 -13.83 -12.88 -1.45
CA GLN A 44 -13.77 -12.52 -0.03
C GLN A 44 -12.34 -12.71 0.46
N VAL A 45 -11.83 -11.78 1.27
CA VAL A 45 -10.46 -11.84 1.79
C VAL A 45 -10.44 -11.61 3.30
N VAL A 46 -9.86 -12.58 4.02
CA VAL A 46 -9.58 -12.52 5.45
C VAL A 46 -8.10 -12.27 5.65
N GLU A 47 -7.78 -11.13 6.24
CA GLU A 47 -6.40 -10.76 6.57
C GLU A 47 -5.95 -11.55 7.80
N CYS A 48 -5.09 -12.54 7.59
CA CYS A 48 -4.63 -13.47 8.62
C CYS A 48 -3.43 -12.92 9.40
N LYS A 49 -3.44 -11.61 9.72
CA LYS A 49 -2.35 -10.90 10.40
C LYS A 49 -2.71 -10.62 11.87
N PRO A 50 -1.87 -11.01 12.85
CA PRO A 50 -2.13 -10.71 14.25
C PRO A 50 -1.91 -9.21 14.54
N LYS A 51 -2.67 -8.65 15.49
CA LYS A 51 -2.48 -7.26 15.94
C LYS A 51 -1.28 -7.10 16.89
N SER A 52 -0.94 -8.15 17.63
CA SER A 52 0.21 -8.20 18.52
C SER A 52 0.63 -9.65 18.79
N ALA A 53 1.91 -9.85 19.09
CA ALA A 53 2.43 -11.12 19.58
C ALA A 53 3.69 -10.88 20.41
N SER A 54 3.84 -11.61 21.51
CA SER A 54 5.02 -11.57 22.37
C SER A 54 6.11 -12.57 21.96
N THR A 55 5.78 -13.55 21.12
CA THR A 55 6.71 -14.57 20.62
C THR A 55 6.36 -14.95 19.18
N LEU A 56 7.35 -15.45 18.43
CA LEU A 56 7.14 -16.00 17.09
C LEU A 56 6.06 -17.09 17.09
N GLY A 57 6.12 -18.03 18.02
CA GLY A 57 5.12 -19.11 18.11
C GLY A 57 3.69 -18.60 18.38
N SER A 58 3.54 -17.49 19.11
CA SER A 58 2.24 -16.83 19.31
C SER A 58 1.74 -16.15 18.03
N SER A 59 2.65 -15.49 17.29
CA SER A 59 2.35 -14.89 15.98
C SER A 59 1.82 -15.94 15.01
N LEU A 60 2.59 -17.01 14.79
CA LEU A 60 2.24 -18.08 13.84
C LEU A 60 0.91 -18.77 14.18
N ARG A 61 0.67 -19.05 15.47
CA ARG A 61 -0.60 -19.63 15.95
C ARG A 61 -1.79 -18.73 15.68
N GLN A 62 -1.66 -17.43 15.92
CA GLN A 62 -2.77 -16.48 15.69
C GLN A 62 -3.16 -16.41 14.21
N ARG A 63 -2.19 -16.41 13.29
CA ARG A 63 -2.44 -16.45 11.83
C ARG A 63 -3.30 -17.65 11.44
N CYS A 64 -2.90 -18.83 11.91
CA CYS A 64 -3.65 -20.08 11.69
C CYS A 64 -5.06 -20.01 12.27
N ASN A 65 -5.19 -19.52 13.51
CA ASN A 65 -6.47 -19.41 14.18
C ASN A 65 -7.43 -18.45 13.44
N ILE A 66 -6.94 -17.33 12.92
CA ILE A 66 -7.74 -16.39 12.13
C ILE A 66 -8.28 -17.09 10.87
N ALA A 67 -7.41 -17.77 10.10
CA ALA A 67 -7.81 -18.50 8.91
C ALA A 67 -8.84 -19.60 9.21
N ASN A 68 -8.57 -20.41 10.23
CA ASN A 68 -9.40 -21.54 10.63
C ASN A 68 -10.77 -21.09 11.16
N ALA A 69 -10.81 -20.07 12.03
CA ALA A 69 -12.05 -19.53 12.59
C ALA A 69 -12.96 -18.93 11.51
N ASN A 70 -12.35 -18.34 10.47
CA ASN A 70 -13.09 -17.78 9.35
C ASN A 70 -13.47 -18.79 8.27
N ARG A 71 -13.00 -20.04 8.37
CA ARG A 71 -13.26 -21.11 7.39
C ARG A 71 -12.97 -20.64 5.96
N VAL A 72 -11.78 -20.08 5.75
CA VAL A 72 -11.33 -19.68 4.42
C VAL A 72 -11.17 -20.92 3.53
N ASP A 73 -11.39 -20.77 2.24
CA ASP A 73 -11.31 -21.87 1.26
C ASP A 73 -9.85 -22.21 0.92
N GLN A 74 -8.97 -21.20 0.92
CA GLN A 74 -7.54 -21.34 0.66
C GLN A 74 -6.75 -20.39 1.56
N PHE A 75 -5.60 -20.84 2.04
CA PHE A 75 -4.65 -20.02 2.81
C PHE A 75 -3.39 -19.76 2.00
N VAL A 76 -2.98 -18.50 1.92
CA VAL A 76 -1.81 -18.06 1.16
C VAL A 76 -0.98 -17.16 2.06
N SER A 77 0.22 -17.62 2.39
CA SER A 77 1.20 -16.85 3.14
C SER A 77 2.25 -16.27 2.21
N ILE A 78 2.51 -14.97 2.29
CA ILE A 78 3.40 -14.23 1.41
C ILE A 78 4.66 -13.86 2.19
N HIS A 79 5.81 -14.26 1.66
CA HIS A 79 7.14 -14.11 2.24
C HIS A 79 8.19 -13.70 1.20
N PHE A 80 9.36 -13.29 1.70
CA PHE A 80 10.56 -13.04 0.90
C PHE A 80 11.74 -13.71 1.56
N ASN A 81 12.50 -14.46 0.77
CA ASN A 81 13.60 -15.25 1.29
C ASN A 81 14.80 -14.37 1.63
N GLY A 82 15.72 -14.89 2.43
CA GLY A 82 17.02 -14.27 2.71
C GLY A 82 18.04 -15.34 3.05
N PHE A 83 19.28 -15.21 2.54
CA PHE A 83 20.32 -16.21 2.78
C PHE A 83 21.73 -15.64 2.85
N ASN A 84 22.38 -15.42 1.69
CA ASN A 84 23.80 -15.06 1.61
C ASN A 84 24.09 -13.98 0.55
N GLY A 85 23.06 -13.30 0.07
CA GLY A 85 23.13 -12.29 -1.00
C GLY A 85 23.40 -12.81 -2.42
N GLN A 86 23.64 -14.12 -2.59
CA GLN A 86 23.88 -14.76 -3.90
C GLN A 86 22.72 -15.65 -4.34
N ALA A 87 22.06 -16.32 -3.39
CA ALA A 87 20.84 -17.08 -3.67
C ALA A 87 19.77 -16.16 -4.26
N ASN A 88 18.99 -16.69 -5.21
CA ASN A 88 18.01 -15.90 -5.93
C ASN A 88 16.89 -16.80 -6.48
N GLY A 89 15.76 -16.18 -6.83
CA GLY A 89 14.59 -16.80 -7.43
C GLY A 89 13.41 -17.01 -6.48
N THR A 90 12.33 -17.57 -7.02
CA THR A 90 11.07 -17.81 -6.32
C THR A 90 10.86 -19.30 -6.04
N GLU A 91 10.32 -19.63 -4.86
CA GLU A 91 9.82 -20.97 -4.49
C GLU A 91 8.45 -20.87 -3.82
N VAL A 92 7.64 -21.91 -3.96
CA VAL A 92 6.34 -22.00 -3.26
C VAL A 92 6.26 -23.30 -2.50
N PHE A 93 5.98 -23.24 -1.21
CA PHE A 93 5.79 -24.39 -0.35
C PHE A 93 4.31 -24.79 -0.29
N ALA A 94 4.03 -26.09 -0.36
CA ALA A 94 2.68 -26.64 -0.30
C ALA A 94 2.60 -27.84 0.66
N ILE A 95 1.50 -27.93 1.42
CA ILE A 95 1.30 -28.98 2.44
C ILE A 95 0.73 -30.30 1.89
N SER A 96 0.10 -30.27 0.72
CA SER A 96 -0.64 -31.42 0.17
C SER A 96 -0.63 -31.41 -1.37
N ASN A 97 -1.06 -32.50 -1.99
CA ASN A 97 -1.22 -32.55 -3.46
C ASN A 97 -2.25 -31.54 -3.97
N THR A 98 -3.32 -31.28 -3.19
CA THR A 98 -4.28 -30.22 -3.49
C THR A 98 -3.62 -28.85 -3.45
N ALA A 99 -2.83 -28.55 -2.41
CA ALA A 99 -2.10 -27.29 -2.31
C ALA A 99 -1.03 -27.14 -3.42
N LYS A 100 -0.39 -28.22 -3.86
CA LYS A 100 0.56 -28.18 -4.99
C LYS A 100 -0.10 -27.72 -6.29
N LYS A 101 -1.36 -28.10 -6.54
CA LYS A 101 -2.13 -27.64 -7.71
C LYS A 101 -2.44 -26.14 -7.66
N ILE A 102 -2.48 -25.54 -6.47
CA ILE A 102 -2.63 -24.09 -6.26
C ILE A 102 -1.26 -23.39 -6.36
N ALA A 103 -0.22 -23.98 -5.78
CA ALA A 103 1.14 -23.43 -5.77
C ALA A 103 1.75 -23.33 -7.18
N GLN A 104 1.48 -24.31 -8.05
CA GLN A 104 2.14 -24.42 -9.34
C GLN A 104 1.83 -23.23 -10.28
N PRO A 105 0.56 -22.82 -10.50
CA PRO A 105 0.26 -21.63 -11.30
C PRO A 105 0.82 -20.33 -10.71
N VAL A 106 0.82 -20.19 -9.37
CA VAL A 106 1.42 -19.03 -8.69
C VAL A 106 2.91 -18.93 -8.97
N LEU A 107 3.64 -20.04 -8.80
CA LEU A 107 5.07 -20.09 -9.10
C LEU A 107 5.34 -19.74 -10.57
N GLU A 108 4.59 -20.33 -11.50
CA GLU A 108 4.75 -20.10 -12.94
C GLU A 108 4.58 -18.62 -13.30
N LYS A 109 3.56 -17.96 -12.75
CA LYS A 109 3.32 -16.54 -13.00
C LYS A 109 4.40 -15.63 -12.43
N ILE A 110 4.98 -15.96 -11.27
CA ILE A 110 6.12 -15.21 -10.74
C ILE A 110 7.36 -15.43 -11.62
N VAL A 111 7.61 -16.66 -12.08
CA VAL A 111 8.74 -16.98 -12.96
C VAL A 111 8.65 -16.24 -14.31
N GLU A 112 7.45 -16.00 -14.83
CA GLU A 112 7.24 -15.18 -16.04
C GLU A 112 7.77 -13.74 -15.90
N LEU A 113 7.92 -13.22 -14.69
CA LEU A 113 8.53 -11.91 -14.42
C LEU A 113 10.07 -11.93 -14.49
N GLY A 114 10.68 -13.09 -14.73
CA GLY A 114 12.13 -13.25 -14.89
C GLY A 114 12.87 -13.83 -13.69
N TYR A 115 12.16 -14.17 -12.60
CA TYR A 115 12.77 -14.80 -11.43
C TYR A 115 13.24 -16.23 -11.71
N PHE A 116 14.35 -16.63 -11.09
CA PHE A 116 14.83 -18.00 -11.18
C PHE A 116 13.82 -18.98 -10.55
N ASN A 117 13.48 -20.05 -11.27
CA ASN A 117 12.46 -21.02 -10.84
C ASN A 117 13.06 -22.05 -9.87
N ARG A 118 12.76 -21.92 -8.57
CA ARG A 118 13.23 -22.83 -7.51
C ARG A 118 12.23 -23.93 -7.15
N LYS A 119 11.17 -24.07 -7.95
CA LYS A 119 10.13 -25.12 -7.88
C LYS A 119 9.17 -25.00 -6.69
N VAL A 120 8.08 -25.76 -6.81
CA VAL A 120 7.17 -26.02 -5.69
C VAL A 120 7.81 -27.05 -4.77
N LYS A 121 7.81 -26.81 -3.46
CA LYS A 121 8.47 -27.65 -2.45
C LYS A 121 7.51 -28.14 -1.37
N ASN A 122 7.95 -29.13 -0.61
CA ASN A 122 7.20 -29.66 0.53
C ASN A 122 7.26 -28.66 1.70
N GLY A 123 6.08 -28.19 2.12
CA GLY A 123 5.91 -27.22 3.20
C GLY A 123 5.58 -27.81 4.57
N SER A 124 5.67 -29.13 4.80
CA SER A 124 5.22 -29.78 6.04
C SER A 124 5.95 -29.36 7.32
N HIS A 125 7.11 -28.74 7.17
CA HIS A 125 7.90 -28.18 8.26
C HIS A 125 7.45 -26.75 8.65
N LEU A 126 6.66 -26.07 7.81
CA LEU A 126 6.22 -24.69 8.03
C LEU A 126 4.96 -24.68 8.89
N TYR A 127 5.01 -23.93 9.99
CA TYR A 127 3.94 -23.91 10.99
C TYR A 127 2.58 -23.54 10.39
N VAL A 128 2.53 -22.43 9.63
CA VAL A 128 1.26 -21.91 9.09
C VAL A 128 0.62 -22.83 8.07
N LEU A 129 1.43 -23.66 7.39
CA LEU A 129 0.91 -24.66 6.45
C LEU A 129 0.43 -25.92 7.16
N ARG A 130 1.10 -26.29 8.27
CA ARG A 130 0.76 -27.49 9.05
C ARG A 130 -0.49 -27.31 9.93
N TYR A 131 -0.73 -26.09 10.42
CA TYR A 131 -1.78 -25.82 11.41
C TYR A 131 -3.00 -25.05 10.87
N THR A 132 -3.08 -24.87 9.55
CA THR A 132 -4.29 -24.42 8.87
C THR A 132 -5.10 -25.63 8.35
N ASN A 133 -6.42 -25.51 8.35
CA ASN A 133 -7.34 -26.62 8.07
C ASN A 133 -7.74 -26.76 6.59
N MET A 134 -7.39 -25.77 5.76
CA MET A 134 -7.70 -25.70 4.33
C MET A 134 -6.42 -25.89 3.50
N PRO A 135 -6.51 -26.08 2.17
CA PRO A 135 -5.33 -26.05 1.31
C PRO A 135 -4.51 -24.78 1.53
N ALA A 136 -3.23 -24.96 1.85
CA ALA A 136 -2.34 -23.88 2.27
C ALA A 136 -1.04 -23.88 1.46
N ILE A 137 -0.64 -22.69 1.01
CA ILE A 137 0.65 -22.44 0.37
C ILE A 137 1.41 -21.29 1.06
N LEU A 138 2.74 -21.33 0.99
CA LEU A 138 3.62 -20.23 1.40
C LEU A 138 4.51 -19.86 0.22
N ILE A 139 4.49 -18.60 -0.17
CA ILE A 139 5.20 -18.07 -1.33
C ILE A 139 6.46 -17.37 -0.83
N GLU A 140 7.62 -17.90 -1.17
CA GLU A 140 8.88 -17.16 -1.11
C GLU A 140 9.05 -16.43 -2.44
N SER A 141 8.62 -15.17 -2.46
CA SER A 141 8.38 -14.43 -3.69
C SER A 141 9.68 -14.15 -4.45
N CYS A 142 10.74 -13.74 -3.73
CA CYS A 142 12.13 -13.66 -4.18
C CYS A 142 13.05 -13.44 -2.96
N PHE A 143 14.37 -13.30 -3.17
CA PHE A 143 15.34 -13.07 -2.10
C PHE A 143 15.57 -11.57 -1.82
N CYS A 144 15.22 -11.09 -0.61
CA CYS A 144 15.35 -9.68 -0.22
C CYS A 144 16.80 -9.19 -0.05
N ASP A 145 17.76 -10.12 0.01
CA ASP A 145 19.20 -9.87 0.10
C ASP A 145 19.93 -10.05 -1.24
N SER A 146 19.24 -10.48 -2.30
CA SER A 146 19.83 -10.75 -3.61
C SER A 146 19.75 -9.55 -4.54
N GLN A 147 20.90 -9.02 -4.96
CA GLN A 147 20.94 -7.91 -5.92
C GLN A 147 20.22 -8.23 -7.23
N LYS A 148 20.29 -9.50 -7.67
CA LYS A 148 19.64 -9.97 -8.91
C LYS A 148 18.13 -9.93 -8.81
N ASP A 149 17.57 -10.40 -7.70
CA ASP A 149 16.12 -10.38 -7.50
C ASP A 149 15.62 -8.97 -7.22
N MET A 150 16.37 -8.17 -6.46
CA MET A 150 15.97 -6.78 -6.17
C MET A 150 16.02 -5.86 -7.39
N ALA A 151 16.80 -6.21 -8.43
CA ALA A 151 16.76 -5.52 -9.72
C ALA A 151 15.48 -5.82 -10.53
N LEU A 152 14.83 -6.96 -10.27
CA LEU A 152 13.55 -7.36 -10.88
C LEU A 152 12.34 -6.97 -10.02
N TYR A 153 12.57 -6.56 -8.78
CA TYR A 153 11.50 -6.36 -7.81
C TYR A 153 10.59 -5.19 -8.17
N ASP A 154 9.39 -5.55 -8.60
CA ASP A 154 8.23 -4.68 -8.76
C ASP A 154 7.06 -5.27 -7.93
N PRO A 155 6.62 -4.59 -6.85
CA PRO A 155 5.58 -5.12 -5.98
C PRO A 155 4.21 -5.24 -6.67
N GLU A 156 3.93 -4.41 -7.67
CA GLU A 156 2.68 -4.43 -8.44
C GLU A 156 2.67 -5.61 -9.41
N ALA A 157 3.74 -5.78 -10.18
CA ALA A 157 3.89 -6.92 -11.08
C ALA A 157 3.85 -8.25 -10.33
N LEU A 158 4.52 -8.32 -9.17
CA LEU A 158 4.55 -9.51 -8.32
C LEU A 158 3.16 -9.82 -7.73
N ALA A 159 2.45 -8.81 -7.22
CA ALA A 159 1.07 -8.97 -6.77
C ALA A 159 0.14 -9.44 -7.89
N ASN A 160 0.29 -8.89 -9.10
CA ASN A 160 -0.48 -9.31 -10.27
C ASN A 160 -0.22 -10.79 -10.62
N ALA A 161 1.05 -11.20 -10.62
CA ALA A 161 1.43 -12.59 -10.87
C ALA A 161 0.85 -13.55 -9.82
N ILE A 162 0.89 -13.19 -8.53
CA ILE A 162 0.31 -13.99 -7.46
C ILE A 162 -1.21 -14.14 -7.67
N VAL A 163 -1.93 -13.03 -7.87
CA VAL A 163 -3.39 -13.04 -8.04
C VAL A 163 -3.79 -13.83 -9.29
N LYS A 164 -3.09 -13.62 -10.41
CA LYS A 164 -3.33 -14.38 -11.63
C LYS A 164 -3.07 -15.86 -11.45
N GLY A 165 -2.03 -16.25 -10.72
CA GLY A 165 -1.78 -17.64 -10.38
C GLY A 165 -2.86 -18.25 -9.48
N LEU A 166 -3.37 -17.49 -8.51
CA LEU A 166 -4.40 -17.96 -7.58
C LEU A 166 -5.79 -18.11 -8.21
N THR A 167 -6.12 -17.24 -9.16
CA THR A 167 -7.49 -17.09 -9.69
C THR A 167 -7.61 -17.57 -11.14
N GLY A 168 -6.53 -17.56 -11.91
CA GLY A 168 -6.53 -17.72 -13.36
C GLY A 168 -6.98 -16.46 -14.13
N GLU A 169 -7.50 -15.46 -13.42
CA GLU A 169 -8.00 -14.22 -14.01
C GLU A 169 -6.87 -13.19 -14.12
N GLU A 170 -6.91 -12.34 -15.14
CA GLU A 170 -6.10 -11.12 -15.08
C GLU A 170 -6.65 -10.27 -13.94
N PRO A 171 -5.86 -9.97 -12.89
CA PRO A 171 -6.27 -8.95 -11.94
C PRO A 171 -6.57 -7.68 -12.75
N PRO A 172 -7.57 -6.89 -12.36
CA PRO A 172 -7.93 -5.70 -13.10
C PRO A 172 -6.66 -4.92 -13.42
N THR A 173 -6.34 -4.79 -14.70
CA THR A 173 -5.29 -3.87 -15.13
C THR A 173 -5.83 -2.52 -14.74
N THR A 174 -5.37 -2.04 -13.59
CA THR A 174 -5.75 -0.72 -13.15
C THR A 174 -5.22 0.21 -14.24
N LYS A 175 -6.13 0.75 -15.05
CA LYS A 175 -6.18 2.20 -15.19
C LYS A 175 -6.20 2.71 -13.76
N SER A 176 -4.99 2.89 -13.23
CA SER A 176 -4.62 3.26 -11.87
C SER A 176 -5.77 3.98 -11.16
N SER A 177 -6.64 3.23 -10.47
CA SER A 177 -7.35 3.82 -9.35
C SER A 177 -6.23 4.26 -8.44
N SER A 178 -6.09 5.57 -8.30
CA SER A 178 -4.93 6.21 -7.71
C SER A 178 -4.61 5.62 -6.32
N GLU A 179 -5.62 5.07 -5.65
CA GLU A 179 -5.63 4.35 -4.37
C GLU A 179 -4.36 3.51 -4.05
N ASP A 180 -3.83 2.67 -4.95
CA ASP A 180 -2.70 1.75 -4.62
C ASP A 180 -1.35 2.07 -5.30
N ASN A 181 -1.27 3.15 -6.09
CA ASN A 181 -0.06 3.49 -6.84
C ASN A 181 0.79 4.53 -6.09
N VAL A 182 1.88 4.08 -5.46
CA VAL A 182 2.80 4.95 -4.70
C VAL A 182 3.46 5.99 -5.59
N LEU A 183 3.73 5.68 -6.87
CA LEU A 183 4.29 6.65 -7.80
C LEU A 183 3.29 7.79 -8.10
N GLU A 184 2.03 7.44 -8.34
CA GLU A 184 0.98 8.44 -8.52
C GLU A 184 0.71 9.22 -7.23
N LEU A 185 0.83 8.57 -6.06
CA LEU A 185 0.72 9.24 -4.77
C LEU A 185 1.84 10.26 -4.60
N GLN A 186 3.08 9.90 -4.91
CA GLN A 186 4.22 10.81 -4.88
C GLN A 186 4.02 12.00 -5.82
N LYS A 187 3.57 11.75 -7.06
CA LYS A 187 3.21 12.81 -8.02
C LYS A 187 2.11 13.72 -7.50
N ALA A 188 1.04 13.15 -6.97
CA ALA A 188 -0.10 13.90 -6.43
C ALA A 188 0.31 14.74 -5.22
N LEU A 189 1.11 14.18 -4.30
CA LEU A 189 1.64 14.91 -3.15
C LEU A 189 2.60 16.04 -3.58
N ASN A 190 3.47 15.79 -4.56
CA ASN A 190 4.34 16.82 -5.14
C ASN A 190 3.52 17.95 -5.77
N ARG A 191 2.47 17.62 -6.53
CA ARG A 191 1.51 18.59 -7.08
C ARG A 191 0.80 19.35 -5.97
N LEU A 192 0.40 18.70 -4.89
CA LEU A 192 -0.16 19.38 -3.71
C LEU A 192 0.89 20.14 -2.87
N LYS A 193 2.14 20.27 -3.35
CA LYS A 193 3.27 20.92 -2.67
C LYS A 193 3.54 20.34 -1.27
N ILE A 194 3.19 19.07 -1.06
CA ILE A 194 3.57 18.32 0.13
C ILE A 194 5.01 17.86 -0.04
N LYS A 195 5.84 18.17 0.94
CA LYS A 195 7.29 17.97 0.90
C LYS A 195 7.71 16.91 1.91
N SER A 196 8.89 16.35 1.69
CA SER A 196 9.55 15.52 2.69
C SER A 196 9.88 16.34 3.96
N PRO A 197 10.18 15.68 5.10
CA PRO A 197 10.66 16.36 6.31
C PRO A 197 11.87 17.27 6.08
N ALA A 198 12.69 16.97 5.08
CA ALA A 198 13.85 17.79 4.68
C ALA A 198 13.46 19.02 3.82
N GLY A 199 12.17 19.28 3.60
CA GLY A 199 11.67 20.41 2.81
C GLY A 199 11.90 20.27 1.29
N LYS A 200 12.22 19.06 0.81
CA LYS A 200 12.40 18.76 -0.62
C LYS A 200 11.16 18.09 -1.21
N PRO A 201 10.91 18.24 -2.53
CA PRO A 201 9.95 17.39 -3.23
C PRO A 201 10.25 15.90 -3.01
N LEU A 202 9.21 15.07 -3.07
CA LEU A 202 9.38 13.62 -3.04
C LEU A 202 10.03 13.14 -4.32
N VAL A 203 10.85 12.10 -4.19
CA VAL A 203 11.38 11.37 -5.34
C VAL A 203 10.26 10.47 -5.87
N GLU A 204 9.90 10.64 -7.14
CA GLU A 204 8.83 9.88 -7.81
C GLU A 204 9.37 8.53 -8.31
N ASN A 205 9.69 7.65 -7.38
CA ASN A 205 10.30 6.34 -7.64
C ASN A 205 9.37 5.15 -7.37
N GLY A 206 8.11 5.39 -6.98
CA GLY A 206 7.15 4.35 -6.62
C GLY A 206 7.47 3.59 -5.33
N SER A 207 8.47 4.02 -4.56
CA SER A 207 8.86 3.38 -3.30
C SER A 207 8.22 4.07 -2.11
N LEU A 208 7.60 3.30 -1.21
CA LEU A 208 7.03 3.81 0.04
C LEU A 208 8.11 3.99 1.11
N ASP A 209 9.13 4.79 0.80
CA ASP A 209 10.25 5.06 1.70
C ASP A 209 9.85 5.96 2.90
N GLN A 210 10.76 6.13 3.86
CA GLN A 210 10.50 6.94 5.05
C GLN A 210 10.10 8.38 4.71
N ALA A 211 10.64 8.97 3.64
CA ALA A 211 10.30 10.32 3.22
C ALA A 211 8.86 10.38 2.67
N THR A 212 8.47 9.39 1.88
CA THR A 212 7.13 9.23 1.32
C THR A 212 6.11 9.00 2.43
N ILE A 213 6.36 8.07 3.36
CA ILE A 213 5.50 7.81 4.54
C ILE A 213 5.31 9.09 5.36
N ALA A 214 6.39 9.83 5.62
CA ALA A 214 6.32 11.06 6.40
C ALA A 214 5.53 12.17 5.67
N ALA A 215 5.67 12.28 4.35
CA ALA A 215 4.88 13.20 3.54
C ALA A 215 3.39 12.83 3.51
N ILE A 216 3.05 11.54 3.40
CA ILE A 216 1.67 11.06 3.50
C ILE A 216 1.07 11.44 4.86
N LYS A 217 1.78 11.17 5.96
CA LYS A 217 1.32 11.57 7.30
C LYS A 217 1.19 13.09 7.44
N THR A 218 2.08 13.85 6.82
CA THR A 218 2.00 15.32 6.80
C THR A 218 0.73 15.79 6.09
N PHE A 219 0.43 15.23 4.92
CA PHE A 219 -0.81 15.52 4.21
C PHE A 219 -2.04 15.16 5.04
N GLN A 220 -2.07 13.94 5.59
CA GLN A 220 -3.16 13.44 6.43
C GLN A 220 -3.40 14.34 7.65
N ALA A 221 -2.33 14.82 8.29
CA ALA A 221 -2.39 15.77 9.39
C ALA A 221 -2.95 17.13 8.95
N ILE A 222 -2.52 17.66 7.79
CA ILE A 222 -3.01 18.94 7.24
C ILE A 222 -4.53 18.88 7.03
N VAL A 223 -5.03 17.83 6.40
CA VAL A 223 -6.46 17.70 6.08
C VAL A 223 -7.29 17.15 7.23
N GLY A 224 -6.65 16.70 8.31
CA GLY A 224 -7.29 16.24 9.54
C GLY A 224 -7.94 14.87 9.42
N ILE A 225 -7.30 13.93 8.72
CA ILE A 225 -7.66 12.51 8.67
C ILE A 225 -6.65 11.65 9.45
N ASN A 226 -6.96 10.37 9.64
CA ASN A 226 -6.09 9.43 10.34
C ASN A 226 -4.71 9.35 9.66
N GLN A 227 -3.64 9.48 10.44
CA GLN A 227 -2.27 9.51 9.94
C GLN A 227 -1.69 8.09 9.74
N THR A 228 -2.30 7.33 8.84
CA THR A 228 -1.93 5.94 8.55
C THR A 228 -0.54 5.84 7.92
N GLY A 229 -0.07 6.88 7.24
CA GLY A 229 1.20 6.88 6.50
C GLY A 229 1.20 6.05 5.23
N ILE A 230 0.02 5.61 4.79
CA ILE A 230 -0.22 4.93 3.53
C ILE A 230 -1.27 5.70 2.73
N GLY A 231 -1.23 5.57 1.40
CA GLY A 231 -2.29 6.11 0.53
C GLY A 231 -3.54 5.23 0.60
N ASP A 232 -4.23 5.18 1.73
CA ASP A 232 -5.51 4.47 1.79
C ASP A 232 -6.61 5.20 1.00
N SER A 233 -7.77 4.56 0.82
CA SER A 233 -8.90 5.11 0.08
C SER A 233 -9.38 6.47 0.62
N THR A 234 -9.27 6.72 1.92
CA THR A 234 -9.62 8.01 2.52
C THR A 234 -8.63 9.10 2.12
N THR A 235 -7.34 8.76 2.11
CA THR A 235 -6.26 9.66 1.68
C THR A 235 -6.44 10.04 0.23
N TRP A 236 -6.67 9.06 -0.65
CA TRP A 236 -6.85 9.30 -2.07
C TRP A 236 -8.12 10.03 -2.44
N LYS A 237 -9.25 9.68 -1.80
CA LYS A 237 -10.48 10.46 -1.95
C LYS A 237 -10.24 11.93 -1.62
N THR A 238 -9.50 12.21 -0.55
CA THR A 238 -9.20 13.60 -0.14
C THR A 238 -8.27 14.30 -1.12
N ILE A 239 -7.22 13.62 -1.61
CA ILE A 239 -6.32 14.14 -2.65
C ILE A 239 -7.13 14.50 -3.90
N ASN A 240 -7.97 13.58 -4.38
CA ASN A 240 -8.77 13.78 -5.60
C ASN A 240 -9.74 14.96 -5.44
N GLN A 241 -10.42 15.08 -4.30
CA GLN A 241 -11.30 16.22 -4.01
C GLN A 241 -10.58 17.58 -4.05
N ILE A 242 -9.29 17.63 -3.70
CA ILE A 242 -8.49 18.86 -3.80
C ILE A 242 -8.04 19.08 -5.25
N LEU A 243 -7.59 18.03 -5.93
CA LEU A 243 -7.11 18.10 -7.31
C LEU A 243 -8.23 18.35 -8.34
N GLU A 244 -9.49 18.12 -7.98
CA GLU A 244 -10.67 18.57 -8.73
C GLU A 244 -10.87 20.09 -8.71
N GLN A 245 -10.11 20.81 -7.88
CA GLN A 245 -10.12 22.29 -7.80
C GLN A 245 -11.53 22.87 -7.59
N PRO A 246 -12.27 22.41 -6.55
CA PRO A 246 -13.64 22.85 -6.34
C PRO A 246 -13.69 24.35 -6.04
N ILE A 247 -14.78 25.01 -6.44
CA ILE A 247 -14.98 26.42 -6.09
C ILE A 247 -15.24 26.54 -4.58
N LEU A 248 -14.32 27.15 -3.85
CA LEU A 248 -14.48 27.43 -2.43
C LEU A 248 -14.80 28.90 -2.18
N ARG A 249 -15.74 29.15 -1.27
CA ARG A 249 -16.23 30.49 -0.91
C ARG A 249 -16.77 30.47 0.52
N PRO A 250 -17.04 31.64 1.13
CA PRO A 250 -17.67 31.68 2.44
C PRO A 250 -18.91 30.79 2.54
N ASN A 251 -19.07 30.12 3.68
CA ASN A 251 -20.14 29.13 3.97
C ASN A 251 -20.07 27.80 3.18
N HIS A 252 -18.96 27.51 2.50
CA HIS A 252 -18.79 26.22 1.82
C HIS A 252 -18.50 25.08 2.81
N ALA A 253 -19.23 23.96 2.68
CA ALA A 253 -19.05 22.75 3.50
C ALA A 253 -17.90 21.88 2.95
N GLY A 254 -16.66 22.33 3.13
CA GLY A 254 -15.48 21.72 2.48
C GLY A 254 -14.42 21.17 3.42
N GLY A 255 -14.73 20.96 4.71
CA GLY A 255 -13.86 20.50 5.80
C GLY A 255 -12.39 20.19 5.47
N THR A 256 -12.11 19.07 4.79
CA THR A 256 -10.75 18.62 4.42
C THR A 256 -10.08 19.53 3.38
N THR A 257 -10.78 19.85 2.30
CA THR A 257 -10.31 20.76 1.24
C THR A 257 -10.08 22.18 1.78
N VAL A 258 -10.95 22.65 2.69
CA VAL A 258 -10.79 23.96 3.34
C VAL A 258 -9.58 23.96 4.28
N LYS A 259 -9.32 22.88 5.04
CA LYS A 259 -8.10 22.76 5.85
C LYS A 259 -6.84 22.83 4.99
N TYR A 260 -6.83 22.13 3.85
CA TYR A 260 -5.73 22.22 2.90
C TYR A 260 -5.54 23.66 2.40
N LEU A 261 -6.61 24.33 1.95
CA LEU A 261 -6.59 25.73 1.54
C LEU A 261 -6.00 26.62 2.65
N GLN A 262 -6.55 26.53 3.86
CA GLN A 262 -6.14 27.34 5.02
C GLN A 262 -4.64 27.18 5.32
N ARG A 263 -4.12 25.96 5.22
CA ARG A 263 -2.68 25.70 5.33
C ARG A 263 -1.88 26.41 4.25
N ARG A 264 -2.35 26.42 2.99
CA ARG A 264 -1.65 27.06 1.87
C ARG A 264 -1.70 28.59 1.92
N VAL A 265 -2.80 29.19 2.38
CA VAL A 265 -2.94 30.65 2.51
C VAL A 265 -2.48 31.20 3.86
N GLY A 266 -1.91 30.36 4.73
CA GLY A 266 -1.28 30.77 5.98
C GLY A 266 -2.26 31.22 7.06
N THR A 267 -3.35 30.49 7.27
CA THR A 267 -4.31 30.73 8.36
C THR A 267 -4.60 29.46 9.16
N GLN A 268 -5.37 29.59 10.25
CA GLN A 268 -5.75 28.46 11.09
C GLN A 268 -6.58 27.44 10.29
N ALA A 269 -6.17 26.18 10.32
CA ALA A 269 -6.79 25.09 9.57
C ALA A 269 -7.93 24.43 10.38
N ASP A 270 -9.03 25.16 10.61
CA ASP A 270 -10.22 24.64 11.29
C ASP A 270 -11.22 23.93 10.35
N GLY A 271 -11.04 24.05 9.03
CA GLY A 271 -11.91 23.49 8.00
C GLY A 271 -13.16 24.30 7.70
N ILE A 272 -13.26 25.51 8.27
CA ILE A 272 -14.40 26.41 8.09
C ILE A 272 -13.99 27.57 7.19
N PHE A 273 -14.71 27.75 6.09
CA PHE A 273 -14.50 28.91 5.22
C PHE A 273 -15.25 30.13 5.80
N GLY A 274 -14.71 30.69 6.89
CA GLY A 274 -15.20 31.90 7.54
C GLY A 274 -14.51 33.18 7.06
N SER A 275 -14.76 34.29 7.75
CA SER A 275 -14.19 35.61 7.45
C SER A 275 -12.66 35.64 7.50
N GLY A 276 -12.05 34.89 8.43
CA GLY A 276 -10.60 34.74 8.53
C GLY A 276 -9.99 34.08 7.28
N THR A 277 -10.60 32.98 6.83
CA THR A 277 -10.22 32.27 5.59
C THR A 277 -10.41 33.17 4.36
N ALA A 278 -11.55 33.85 4.23
CA ALA A 278 -11.79 34.79 3.14
C ALA A 278 -10.74 35.91 3.08
N SER A 279 -10.41 36.50 4.22
CA SER A 279 -9.37 37.54 4.30
C SER A 279 -7.99 37.01 3.90
N ALA A 280 -7.66 35.76 4.26
CA ALA A 280 -6.41 35.12 3.86
C ALA A 280 -6.36 34.84 2.35
N VAL A 281 -7.47 34.38 1.77
CA VAL A 281 -7.59 34.18 0.31
C VAL A 281 -7.43 35.51 -0.44
N ILE A 282 -8.10 36.58 -0.01
CA ILE A 282 -7.96 37.92 -0.62
C ILE A 282 -6.50 38.39 -0.58
N ARG A 283 -5.81 38.21 0.56
CA ARG A 283 -4.39 38.56 0.67
C ARG A 283 -3.53 37.73 -0.29
N PHE A 284 -3.75 36.42 -0.35
CA PHE A 284 -3.05 35.53 -1.27
C PHE A 284 -3.28 35.94 -2.73
N GLN A 285 -4.53 36.16 -3.14
CA GLN A 285 -4.87 36.60 -4.49
C GLN A 285 -4.16 37.91 -4.87
N LYS A 286 -4.15 38.91 -3.97
CA LYS A 286 -3.39 40.16 -4.19
C LYS A 286 -1.90 39.92 -4.39
N GLN A 287 -1.30 39.05 -3.57
CA GLN A 287 0.12 38.69 -3.68
C GLN A 287 0.45 38.00 -5.00
N GLN A 288 -0.49 37.22 -5.54
CA GLN A 288 -0.34 36.53 -6.82
C GLN A 288 -0.81 37.36 -8.03
N GLY A 289 -1.21 38.63 -7.84
CA GLY A 289 -1.71 39.48 -8.92
C GLY A 289 -3.06 39.04 -9.50
N LEU A 290 -3.85 38.27 -8.76
CA LEU A 290 -5.19 37.82 -9.15
C LEU A 290 -6.27 38.81 -8.70
N THR A 291 -7.47 38.68 -9.26
CA THR A 291 -8.67 39.35 -8.73
C THR A 291 -8.90 38.91 -7.28
N ALA A 292 -8.92 39.87 -6.36
CA ALA A 292 -8.97 39.62 -4.92
C ALA A 292 -10.40 39.56 -4.38
N ASP A 293 -11.18 38.61 -4.89
CA ASP A 293 -12.61 38.43 -4.59
C ASP A 293 -12.89 37.49 -3.39
N GLY A 294 -11.87 36.84 -2.84
CA GLY A 294 -12.00 35.90 -1.73
C GLY A 294 -12.61 34.55 -2.11
N ILE A 295 -12.76 34.28 -3.41
CA ILE A 295 -13.28 33.02 -3.95
C ILE A 295 -12.13 32.22 -4.55
N VAL A 296 -12.00 30.96 -4.14
CA VAL A 296 -10.98 30.06 -4.69
C VAL A 296 -11.55 29.33 -5.89
N GLY A 297 -11.32 29.88 -7.08
CA GLY A 297 -11.58 29.22 -8.37
C GLY A 297 -10.30 28.70 -9.03
N ALA A 298 -10.39 28.23 -10.26
CA ALA A 298 -9.30 27.60 -11.01
C ALA A 298 -7.99 28.42 -11.02
N GLN A 299 -8.07 29.74 -11.22
CA GLN A 299 -6.89 30.63 -11.21
C GLN A 299 -6.21 30.68 -9.84
N THR A 300 -6.99 30.70 -8.75
CA THR A 300 -6.42 30.68 -7.40
C THR A 300 -5.84 29.30 -7.08
N TRP A 301 -6.52 28.22 -7.48
CA TRP A 301 -6.02 26.86 -7.31
C TRP A 301 -4.69 26.62 -8.02
N SER A 302 -4.56 27.06 -9.27
CA SER A 302 -3.30 26.95 -10.02
C SER A 302 -2.13 27.57 -9.25
N GLN A 303 -2.30 28.75 -8.64
CA GLN A 303 -1.25 29.36 -7.81
C GLN A 303 -0.96 28.62 -6.49
N LEU A 304 -1.91 27.81 -6.00
CA LEU A 304 -1.75 27.05 -4.75
C LEU A 304 -1.01 25.72 -4.97
N ILE A 305 -1.14 25.11 -6.15
CA ILE A 305 -0.69 23.73 -6.43
C ILE A 305 0.25 23.58 -7.63
N ASP A 306 0.34 24.53 -8.56
CA ASP A 306 1.31 24.49 -9.67
C ASP A 306 2.68 25.07 -9.25
#